data_AF-A0A7S4KYH2-F1
#
_entry.id   AF-A0A7S4KYH2-F1
#
_cell.length_a   1.000
_cell.length_b   1.000
_cell.length_c   1.000
_cell.angle_alpha   90.00
_cell.angle_beta   90.00
_cell.angle_gamma   90.00
#
_symmetry.space_group_name_H-M   'P 1'
#
loop_
_entity.id
_entity.type
_entity.pdbx_description
1 polymer ?
#
loop_
_entity_poly.entity_id
_entity_poly.type
_entity_poly.pdbx_seq_one_letter_code
_entity_poly.pdbx_strand_id
1 'polypeptide(L)'
;MCLYVAVISQCTLSLAVLSPVRYHRLPLADSLSENIVPYLPHAFAFIAQALLQGERVLVHCNAGVSRSGAIVVGFLKEVGEDPTMGVKEVLELVRRRRG
;
A
#
# COMPACT_ATOMS: atom_id res chain seq x y z
N MET A 1 -1.35 15.85 7.10
CA MET A 1 -2.05 14.69 7.69
C MET A 1 -1.70 13.46 6.85
N CYS A 2 -0.58 12.83 7.20
CA CYS A 2 0.25 11.95 6.37
C CYS A 2 -0.38 10.57 6.07
N LEU A 3 0.01 9.94 4.96
CA LEU A 3 -0.33 8.55 4.65
C LEU A 3 0.62 7.60 5.38
N TYR A 4 0.08 6.49 5.90
CA TYR A 4 0.84 5.50 6.66
C TYR A 4 0.75 4.15 5.93
N VAL A 5 1.90 3.63 5.52
CA VAL A 5 2.03 2.23 5.11
C VAL A 5 2.59 1.48 6.33
N ALA A 6 1.79 0.58 6.91
CA ALA A 6 2.18 -0.23 8.05
C ALA A 6 2.37 -1.68 7.60
N VAL A 7 3.45 -2.34 8.01
CA VAL A 7 3.69 -3.76 7.68
C VAL A 7 3.34 -4.60 8.89
N ILE A 8 2.29 -5.41 8.76
CA ILE A 8 1.84 -6.33 9.80
C ILE A 8 2.38 -7.72 9.44
N SER A 9 3.43 -8.17 10.13
CA SER A 9 3.91 -9.55 10.03
C SER A 9 3.21 -10.40 11.09
N GLN A 10 2.39 -11.37 10.67
CA GLN A 10 1.98 -12.47 11.54
C GLN A 10 2.54 -13.76 10.97
N CYS A 11 3.54 -14.31 11.67
CA CYS A 11 3.96 -15.69 11.49
C CYS A 11 2.93 -16.57 12.21
N THR A 12 2.13 -17.31 11.46
CA THR A 12 1.21 -18.32 12.01
C THR A 12 2.01 -19.48 12.56
N LEU A 13 2.42 -19.40 13.84
CA LEU A 13 2.56 -20.47 14.83
C LEU A 13 3.54 -20.03 15.94
N SER A 14 3.10 -20.18 17.19
CA SER A 14 3.84 -19.97 18.44
C SER A 14 3.99 -18.53 18.95
N LEU A 15 3.15 -18.15 19.92
CA LEU A 15 3.46 -17.44 21.18
C LEU A 15 4.60 -16.38 21.22
N ALA A 16 4.85 -15.65 20.14
CA ALA A 16 5.75 -14.49 20.13
C ALA A 16 4.95 -13.20 20.04
N VAL A 17 4.70 -12.62 21.21
CA VAL A 17 4.24 -11.25 21.39
C VAL A 17 5.22 -10.31 20.65
N LEU A 18 4.70 -9.61 19.63
CA LEU A 18 5.20 -8.37 19.03
C LEU A 18 6.54 -8.42 18.28
N SER A 19 6.57 -9.01 17.09
CA SER A 19 7.51 -8.53 16.05
C SER A 19 7.30 -7.01 15.87
N PRO A 20 8.35 -6.17 15.87
CA PRO A 20 8.17 -4.74 15.67
C PRO A 20 7.54 -4.46 14.30
N VAL A 21 6.36 -3.85 14.30
CA VAL A 21 5.67 -3.39 13.09
C VAL A 21 6.53 -2.32 12.42
N ARG A 22 6.87 -2.51 11.15
CA ARG A 22 7.61 -1.51 10.36
C ARG A 22 6.62 -0.50 9.79
N TYR A 23 6.98 0.77 9.88
CA TYR A 23 6.17 1.88 9.40
C TYR A 23 6.93 2.70 8.36
N HIS A 24 6.24 3.02 7.27
CA HIS A 24 6.67 4.03 6.32
C HIS A 24 5.60 5.12 6.20
N ARG A 25 5.96 6.33 6.63
CA ARG A 25 5.07 7.50 6.60
C ARG A 25 5.41 8.36 5.40
N LEU A 26 4.43 8.59 4.54
CA LEU A 26 4.52 9.54 3.44
C LEU A 26 3.86 10.85 3.87
N PRO A 27 4.56 12.01 3.82
CA PRO A 27 4.03 13.29 4.26
C PRO A 27 3.02 13.89 3.27
N LEU A 28 1.97 13.13 2.95
CA LEU A 28 0.92 13.47 1.99
C LEU A 28 -0.32 14.02 2.67
N ALA A 29 -0.71 15.26 2.35
CA ALA A 29 -2.01 15.81 2.76
C ALA A 29 -3.18 15.13 2.03
N ASP A 30 -4.37 15.10 2.67
CA ASP A 30 -5.62 14.70 2.01
C ASP A 30 -6.21 15.88 1.25
N SER A 31 -5.57 16.28 0.16
CA SER A 31 -6.04 17.40 -0.65
C SER A 31 -5.84 17.11 -2.13
N LEU A 32 -6.72 17.68 -2.96
CA LEU A 32 -6.59 17.60 -4.41
C LEU A 32 -5.36 18.35 -4.94
N SER A 33 -4.82 19.29 -4.15
CA SER A 33 -3.60 20.04 -4.46
C SER A 33 -2.31 19.28 -4.13
N GLU A 34 -2.37 18.19 -3.35
CA GLU A 34 -1.20 17.41 -2.98
C GLU A 34 -0.81 16.45 -4.11
N ASN A 35 0.41 16.57 -4.61
CA ASN A 35 0.91 15.67 -5.65
C ASN A 35 1.44 14.38 -5.02
N ILE A 36 0.75 13.26 -5.29
CA ILE A 36 1.14 11.94 -4.78
C ILE A 36 2.28 11.29 -5.56
N VAL A 37 2.48 11.67 -6.83
CA VAL A 37 3.40 11.00 -7.76
C VAL A 37 4.84 10.89 -7.23
N PRO A 38 5.44 11.94 -6.63
CA PRO A 38 6.81 11.87 -6.10
C PRO A 38 7.01 10.82 -4.99
N TYR A 39 5.93 10.45 -4.31
CA TYR A 39 5.97 9.52 -3.18
C TYR A 39 5.76 8.06 -3.60
N LEU A 40 5.25 7.82 -4.81
CA LEU A 40 4.94 6.48 -5.30
C LEU A 40 6.15 5.54 -5.33
N PRO A 41 7.34 5.93 -5.84
CA PRO A 41 8.49 5.02 -5.88
C PRO A 41 8.91 4.54 -4.48
N HIS A 42 8.89 5.42 -3.50
CA HIS A 42 9.23 5.10 -2.11
C HIS A 42 8.20 4.16 -1.48
N ALA A 43 6.91 4.43 -1.72
CA ALA A 43 5.84 3.56 -1.26
C ALA A 43 5.93 2.16 -1.89
N PHE A 44 6.20 2.08 -3.19
CA PHE A 44 6.27 0.82 -3.92
C PHE A 44 7.47 0.00 -3.48
N ALA A 45 8.64 0.62 -3.31
CA ALA A 45 9.83 -0.06 -2.81
C ALA A 45 9.59 -0.66 -1.41
N PHE A 46 8.93 0.08 -0.52
CA PHE A 46 8.59 -0.40 0.81
C PHE A 46 7.61 -1.58 0.78
N ILE A 47 6.55 -1.49 -0.03
CA ILE A 47 5.57 -2.57 -0.19
C ILE A 47 6.23 -3.81 -0.79
N ALA A 48 6.97 -3.65 -1.90
CA ALA A 48 7.64 -4.75 -2.58
C ALA A 48 8.63 -5.47 -1.67
N GLN A 49 9.46 -4.72 -0.91
CA GLN A 49 10.41 -5.31 0.02
C GLN A 49 9.72 -6.15 1.09
N ALA A 50 8.62 -5.66 1.68
CA ALA A 50 7.87 -6.41 2.68
C ALA A 50 7.22 -7.68 2.09
N LEU A 51 6.63 -7.59 0.89
CA LEU A 51 6.05 -8.74 0.21
C LEU A 51 7.11 -9.80 -0.15
N LEU A 52 8.29 -9.38 -0.59
CA LEU A 52 9.43 -10.28 -0.86
C LEU A 52 9.90 -11.02 0.41
N GLN A 53 9.68 -10.44 1.58
CA GLN A 53 10.00 -11.06 2.89
C GLN A 53 8.86 -11.95 3.42
N GLY A 54 7.79 -12.15 2.64
CA GLY A 54 6.62 -12.94 3.06
C GLY A 54 5.75 -12.23 4.11
N GLU A 55 5.93 -10.92 4.30
CA GLU A 55 5.17 -10.13 5.26
C GLU A 55 3.85 -9.64 4.65
N ARG A 56 2.90 -9.22 5.50
CA ARG A 56 1.64 -8.61 5.03
C ARG A 56 1.71 -7.10 5.20
N VAL A 57 1.20 -6.37 4.21
CA VAL A 57 1.24 -4.90 4.21
C VAL A 57 -0.17 -4.34 4.35
N LEU A 58 -0.35 -3.45 5.33
CA LEU A 58 -1.51 -2.60 5.50
C LEU A 58 -1.22 -1.21 4.92
N VAL A 59 -1.90 -0.87 3.83
CA VAL A 59 -1.87 0.48 3.25
C VAL A 59 -3.12 1.23 3.70
N HIS A 60 -2.98 2.29 4.48
CA HIS A 60 -4.12 3.09 4.93
C HIS A 60 -3.89 4.59 4.77
N CYS A 61 -4.99 5.34 4.66
CA CYS A 61 -5.01 6.80 4.77
C CYS A 61 -6.03 7.19 5.84
N ASN A 62 -6.50 8.44 5.85
CA ASN A 62 -7.45 8.89 6.86
C ASN A 62 -8.81 8.14 6.77
N ALA A 63 -9.49 8.26 5.63
CA ALA A 63 -10.78 7.62 5.40
C ALA A 63 -10.69 6.24 4.72
N GLY A 64 -9.49 5.82 4.29
CA GLY A 64 -9.33 4.59 3.51
C GLY A 64 -9.99 4.66 2.11
N VAL A 65 -10.19 5.85 1.54
CA VAL A 65 -10.87 6.01 0.24
C VAL A 65 -9.91 6.44 -0.86
N SER A 66 -9.30 7.62 -0.74
CA SER A 66 -8.54 8.26 -1.82
C SER A 66 -7.08 7.78 -1.90
N ARG A 67 -6.22 8.31 -1.04
CA ARG A 67 -4.76 8.15 -1.17
C ARG A 67 -4.27 6.72 -1.01
N SER A 68 -4.84 5.97 -0.05
CA SER A 68 -4.51 4.54 0.09
C SER A 68 -4.94 3.71 -1.11
N GLY A 69 -6.07 4.05 -1.73
CA GLY A 69 -6.53 3.40 -2.96
C GLY A 69 -5.59 3.71 -4.13
N ALA A 70 -5.21 4.97 -4.29
CA ALA A 70 -4.29 5.42 -5.32
C ALA A 70 -2.92 4.72 -5.25
N ILE A 71 -2.35 4.58 -4.04
CA ILE A 71 -1.10 3.83 -3.86
C ILE A 71 -1.25 2.36 -4.25
N VAL A 72 -2.31 1.69 -3.82
CA VAL A 72 -2.51 0.26 -4.15
C VAL A 72 -2.72 0.08 -5.65
N VAL A 73 -3.51 0.94 -6.30
CA VAL A 73 -3.72 0.90 -7.76
C VAL A 73 -2.40 1.12 -8.50
N GLY A 74 -1.64 2.16 -8.13
CA GLY A 74 -0.33 2.43 -8.73
C GLY A 74 0.64 1.27 -8.53
N PHE A 75 0.69 0.71 -7.32
CA PHE A 75 1.58 -0.42 -7.00
C PHE A 75 1.24 -1.64 -7.84
N LEU A 76 -0.04 -2.02 -7.92
CA LEU A 76 -0.47 -3.16 -8.74
C LEU A 76 -0.23 -2.93 -10.23
N LYS A 77 -0.36 -1.68 -10.71
CA LYS A 77 -0.10 -1.37 -12.12
C LYS A 77 1.39 -1.44 -12.48
N GLU A 78 2.26 -0.96 -11.59
CA GLU A 78 3.70 -0.82 -11.83
C GLU A 78 4.49 -2.10 -11.46
N VAL A 79 4.08 -2.79 -10.39
CA VAL A 79 4.82 -3.91 -9.77
C VAL A 79 4.02 -5.22 -9.77
N GLY A 80 2.72 -5.19 -10.14
CA GLY A 80 1.87 -6.38 -10.14
C GLY A 80 2.32 -7.47 -11.13
N GLU A 81 1.75 -8.66 -10.96
CA GLU A 81 2.13 -9.87 -11.72
C GLU A 81 1.77 -9.80 -13.22
N ASP A 82 0.74 -9.03 -13.58
CA ASP A 82 0.31 -8.83 -14.96
C ASP A 82 0.59 -7.39 -15.43
N PRO A 83 1.69 -7.15 -16.14
CA PRO A 83 2.04 -5.81 -16.64
C PRO A 83 1.11 -5.32 -17.75
N THR A 84 0.36 -6.23 -18.39
CA THR A 84 -0.56 -5.90 -19.49
C THR A 84 -1.89 -5.34 -18.99
N MET A 85 -2.23 -5.61 -17.72
CA MET A 85 -3.47 -5.16 -17.10
C MET A 85 -3.59 -3.63 -17.16
N GLY A 86 -4.69 -3.14 -17.72
CA GLY A 86 -4.97 -1.72 -17.84
C GLY A 86 -5.28 -1.08 -16.50
N VAL A 87 -5.03 0.23 -16.36
CA VAL A 87 -5.33 0.99 -15.12
C VAL A 87 -6.80 0.85 -14.71
N LYS A 88 -7.71 0.80 -15.69
CA LYS A 88 -9.15 0.60 -15.43
C LYS A 88 -9.43 -0.76 -14.80
N GLU A 89 -8.78 -1.81 -15.27
CA GLU A 89 -8.97 -3.16 -14.76
C GLU A 89 -8.40 -3.30 -13.34
N VAL A 90 -7.20 -2.74 -13.11
CA VAL A 90 -6.61 -2.66 -11.77
C VAL A 90 -7.52 -1.89 -10.82
N LEU A 91 -8.07 -0.76 -11.25
CA LEU A 91 -8.99 0.03 -10.45
C LEU A 91 -10.26 -0.75 -10.08
N GLU A 92 -10.85 -1.45 -11.05
CA GLU A 92 -12.03 -2.30 -10.80
C GLU A 92 -11.71 -3.50 -9.91
N LEU A 93 -10.52 -4.09 -10.04
CA LEU A 93 -10.04 -5.14 -9.13
C LEU A 93 -9.94 -4.62 -7.69
N VAL A 94 -9.31 -3.45 -7.50
CA VAL A 94 -9.16 -2.83 -6.19
C VAL A 94 -10.52 -2.45 -5.61
N ARG A 95 -11.42 -1.87 -6.40
CA ARG A 95 -12.79 -1.54 -5.99
C ARG A 95 -13.57 -2.77 -5.55
N ARG A 96 -13.53 -3.87 -6.31
CA ARG A 96 -14.24 -5.11 -5.95
C ARG A 96 -13.79 -5.73 -4.63
N ARG A 97 -12.56 -5.46 -4.19
CA ARG A 97 -12.00 -5.97 -2.93
C ARG A 97 -12.14 -5.00 -1.76
N ARG A 98 -12.60 -3.77 -2.01
CA ARG A 98 -12.88 -2.76 -0.99
C ARG A 98 -14.41 -2.70 -0.81
N GLY A 99 -14.89 -2.94 0.41
CA GLY A 99 -16.31 -2.82 0.76
C GLY A 99 -16.82 -1.39 0.61
#